data_AF-A0A7S1V796-F1
#
_entry.id   AF-A0A7S1V796-F1
#
_cell.length_a   1.000
_cell.length_b   1.000
_cell.length_c   1.000
_cell.angle_alpha   90.00
_cell.angle_beta   90.00
_cell.angle_gamma   90.00
#
_symmetry.space_group_name_H-M   'P 1'
#
loop_
_entity.id
_entity.type
_entity.pdbx_description
1 polymer ?
#
loop_
_entity_poly.entity_id
_entity_poly.type
_entity_poly.pdbx_seq_one_letter_code
_entity_poly.pdbx_strand_id
1 'polypeptide(L)'
;ALEGRALKDVLASSQVVFSTLAGCGSRTILSAGPFDSVLIDEAAQATEPEAWLGLRLAPSVVLAGDHLQLAPTVVSDEAVGLGLAETLLARAVDWYGDRAVRMLNVQYRMNVFIADFASSAVYGGLLGTAEAVANRRLSDLPSFVGPGDPTPLVIVDTSGMPGYEESAAASRDGSRHNEGEADAVARRVRQLLRRGVPAAEIGVISPYAGQVTLVRAMVPPGVEVSTVDGFQGREKGVIVLSLVRANEGRPPEVGFLSDARRINVAVTRPKYHLWVIGQATTVRGAPLLDKLFAYAEEADAIVSVGQFLADADAEEA
;
A
#
# COMPACT_ATOMS: atom_id res chain seq x y z
N ALA A 1 2.95 40.18 17.97
CA ALA A 1 2.82 40.25 19.44
C ALA A 1 1.50 39.65 19.92
N LEU A 2 0.34 40.08 19.38
CA LEU A 2 -0.98 39.52 19.70
C LEU A 2 -1.14 38.04 19.29
N GLU A 3 -0.73 37.69 18.07
CA GLU A 3 -0.82 36.33 17.55
C GLU A 3 -0.07 35.29 18.39
N GLY A 4 1.19 35.60 18.77
CA GLY A 4 1.98 34.72 19.63
C GLY A 4 1.42 34.56 21.05
N ARG A 5 0.62 35.52 21.53
CA ARG A 5 -0.07 35.41 22.82
C ARG A 5 -1.30 34.52 22.70
N ALA A 6 -2.12 34.75 21.67
CA ALA A 6 -3.28 33.90 21.39
C ALA A 6 -2.88 32.42 21.20
N LEU A 7 -1.78 32.17 20.49
CA LEU A 7 -1.26 30.82 20.29
C LEU A 7 -0.83 30.14 21.60
N LYS A 8 -0.18 30.89 22.51
CA LYS A 8 0.17 30.38 23.85
C LYS A 8 -1.06 30.09 24.69
N ASP A 9 -2.05 30.97 24.67
CA ASP A 9 -3.28 30.80 25.45
C ASP A 9 -4.06 29.57 24.97
N VAL A 10 -4.16 29.37 23.65
CA VAL A 10 -4.75 28.15 23.05
C VAL A 10 -3.99 26.92 23.51
N LEU A 11 -2.67 26.88 23.32
CA LEU A 11 -1.85 25.71 23.67
C LEU A 11 -1.91 25.38 25.16
N ALA A 12 -1.88 26.37 26.04
CA ALA A 12 -1.96 26.17 27.48
C ALA A 12 -3.35 25.63 27.92
N SER A 13 -4.40 25.91 27.17
CA SER A 13 -5.76 25.39 27.42
C SER A 13 -6.04 24.05 26.74
N SER A 14 -5.18 23.61 25.82
CA SER A 14 -5.36 22.38 25.06
C SER A 14 -4.95 21.14 25.86
N GLN A 15 -5.81 20.12 25.87
CA GLN A 15 -5.49 18.83 26.46
C GLN A 15 -4.64 17.95 25.53
N VAL A 16 -4.73 18.18 24.22
CA VAL A 16 -4.01 17.43 23.19
C VAL A 16 -3.44 18.42 22.17
N VAL A 17 -2.16 18.25 21.84
CA VAL A 17 -1.46 19.08 20.86
C VAL A 17 -0.91 18.17 19.77
N PHE A 18 -1.35 18.39 18.52
CA PHE A 18 -0.86 17.67 17.36
C PHE A 18 0.30 18.42 16.72
N SER A 19 1.36 17.70 16.36
CA SER A 19 2.51 18.22 15.62
C SER A 19 3.17 17.10 14.84
N THR A 20 3.86 17.43 13.73
CA THR A 20 4.84 16.53 13.13
C THR A 20 6.06 16.40 14.05
N LEU A 21 6.85 15.33 13.85
CA LEU A 21 8.12 15.13 14.58
C LEU A 21 9.11 16.26 14.35
N ALA A 22 9.20 16.78 13.12
CA ALA A 22 10.03 17.95 12.83
C ALA A 22 9.49 19.23 13.51
N GLY A 23 8.17 19.41 13.56
CA GLY A 23 7.53 20.61 14.12
C GLY A 23 7.51 20.67 15.65
N CYS A 24 7.62 19.52 16.32
CA CYS A 24 7.46 19.44 17.77
C CYS A 24 8.65 20.05 18.53
N GLY A 25 9.79 20.21 17.86
CA GLY A 25 10.95 20.95 18.36
C GLY A 25 10.80 22.48 18.33
N SER A 26 9.72 23.01 17.76
CA SER A 26 9.50 24.47 17.69
C SER A 26 9.33 25.08 19.08
N ARG A 27 9.84 26.32 19.26
CA ARG A 27 9.70 27.05 20.54
C ARG A 27 8.25 27.16 21.01
N THR A 28 7.32 27.23 20.06
CA THR A 28 5.89 27.29 20.32
C THR A 28 5.39 26.03 21.03
N ILE A 29 5.66 24.85 20.47
CA ILE A 29 5.24 23.57 21.06
C ILE A 29 5.96 23.32 22.38
N LEU A 30 7.26 23.62 22.45
CA LEU A 30 8.02 23.49 23.69
C LEU A 30 7.49 24.39 24.81
N SER A 31 6.89 25.53 24.48
CA SER A 31 6.28 26.43 25.47
C SER A 31 4.89 25.99 25.95
N ALA A 32 4.29 24.99 25.29
CA ALA A 32 3.03 24.38 25.72
C ALA A 32 3.23 23.34 26.85
N GLY A 33 4.46 22.89 27.07
CA GLY A 33 4.78 21.85 28.04
C GLY A 33 4.86 22.31 29.50
N PRO A 34 5.13 21.38 30.43
CA PRO A 34 5.51 19.98 30.18
C PRO A 34 4.34 19.10 29.71
N PHE A 35 4.66 18.07 28.90
CA PHE A 35 3.70 17.04 28.51
C PHE A 35 3.87 15.80 29.38
N ASP A 36 2.76 15.16 29.76
CA ASP A 36 2.79 13.92 30.54
C ASP A 36 3.03 12.69 29.66
N SER A 37 2.56 12.72 28.41
CA SER A 37 2.69 11.62 27.47
C SER A 37 2.81 12.09 26.02
N VAL A 38 3.51 11.29 25.20
CA VAL A 38 3.62 11.48 23.75
C VAL A 38 3.14 10.22 23.04
N LEU A 39 2.25 10.38 22.07
CA LEU A 39 1.88 9.35 21.11
C LEU A 39 2.53 9.69 19.77
N ILE A 40 3.35 8.78 19.23
CA ILE A 40 3.88 8.88 17.87
C ILE A 40 3.14 7.85 17.03
N ASP A 41 2.25 8.34 16.17
CA ASP A 41 1.59 7.52 15.16
C ASP A 41 2.47 7.39 13.91
N GLU A 42 2.27 6.31 13.15
CA GLU A 42 3.11 5.94 11.99
C GLU A 42 4.62 5.92 12.31
N ALA A 43 4.99 5.50 13.53
CA ALA A 43 6.37 5.45 14.00
C ALA A 43 7.27 4.52 13.16
N ALA A 44 6.67 3.60 12.39
CA ALA A 44 7.38 2.77 11.41
C ALA A 44 7.92 3.55 10.20
N GLN A 45 7.42 4.76 9.95
CA GLN A 45 7.85 5.64 8.87
C GLN A 45 8.84 6.73 9.31
N ALA A 46 9.17 6.81 10.59
CA ALA A 46 10.09 7.80 11.13
C ALA A 46 11.47 7.16 11.32
N THR A 47 12.52 7.86 10.89
CA THR A 47 13.87 7.48 11.30
C THR A 47 14.01 7.60 12.81
N GLU A 48 14.87 6.78 13.44
CA GLU A 48 15.08 6.86 14.88
C GLU A 48 15.44 8.29 15.37
N PRO A 49 16.33 9.05 14.70
CA PRO A 49 16.60 10.44 15.07
C PRO A 49 15.37 11.36 15.06
N GLU A 50 14.44 11.17 14.13
CA GLU A 50 13.19 11.94 14.09
C GLU A 50 12.27 11.58 15.25
N ALA A 51 12.16 10.28 15.59
CA ALA A 51 11.36 9.84 16.72
C ALA A 51 11.86 10.48 18.04
N TRP A 52 13.18 10.61 18.21
CA TRP A 52 13.79 11.25 19.39
C TRP A 52 13.36 12.70 19.62
N LEU A 53 12.96 13.43 18.58
CA LEU A 53 12.41 14.77 18.70
C LEU A 53 11.11 14.78 19.53
N GLY A 54 10.26 13.76 19.34
CA GLY A 54 9.03 13.56 20.10
C GLY A 54 9.28 12.93 21.48
N LEU A 55 10.11 11.90 21.55
CA LEU A 55 10.37 11.15 22.80
C LEU A 55 10.82 12.07 23.96
N ARG A 56 11.61 13.10 23.67
CA ARG A 56 12.14 14.00 24.70
C ARG A 56 11.10 14.94 25.32
N LEU A 57 9.86 14.97 24.79
CA LEU A 57 8.83 15.92 25.24
C LEU A 57 8.07 15.46 26.47
N ALA A 58 8.06 14.15 26.76
CA ALA A 58 7.30 13.57 27.86
C ALA A 58 8.00 12.35 28.47
N PRO A 59 7.73 12.02 29.75
CA PRO A 59 8.28 10.82 30.40
C PRO A 59 7.62 9.52 29.94
N SER A 60 6.38 9.57 29.43
CA SER A 60 5.66 8.41 28.91
C SER A 60 5.51 8.52 27.39
N VAL A 61 5.79 7.44 26.67
CA VAL A 61 5.74 7.42 25.20
C VAL A 61 5.02 6.17 24.72
N VAL A 62 4.13 6.35 23.75
CA VAL A 62 3.50 5.28 22.99
C VAL A 62 3.93 5.42 21.54
N LEU A 63 4.48 4.35 20.96
CA LEU A 63 4.78 4.24 19.54
C LEU A 63 3.69 3.39 18.90
N ALA A 64 2.98 3.95 17.93
CA ALA A 64 1.99 3.25 17.11
C ALA A 64 2.47 3.23 15.66
N GLY A 65 2.19 2.13 14.97
CA GLY A 65 2.59 1.94 13.58
C GLY A 65 2.81 0.46 13.26
N ASP A 66 3.20 0.19 12.03
CA ASP A 66 3.42 -1.17 11.54
C ASP A 66 4.81 -1.32 10.91
N HIS A 67 5.73 -1.93 11.66
CA HIS A 67 7.10 -2.19 11.23
C HIS A 67 7.22 -3.21 10.07
N LEU A 68 6.11 -3.87 9.68
CA LEU A 68 6.01 -4.76 8.51
C LEU A 68 5.40 -4.05 7.27
N GLN A 69 5.07 -2.75 7.38
CA GLN A 69 4.77 -1.85 6.27
C GLN A 69 5.97 -0.93 5.96
N LEU A 70 5.78 0.16 5.20
CA LEU A 70 6.91 0.93 4.66
C LEU A 70 7.81 1.51 5.76
N ALA A 71 9.11 1.43 5.50
CA ALA A 71 10.16 2.09 6.27
C ALA A 71 10.23 3.60 5.92
N PRO A 72 10.95 4.42 6.70
CA PRO A 72 11.33 5.77 6.29
C PRO A 72 12.09 5.78 4.96
N THR A 73 11.84 6.80 4.15
CA THR A 73 12.58 7.03 2.91
C THR A 73 13.97 7.60 3.23
N VAL A 74 15.01 6.81 2.99
CA VAL A 74 16.41 7.21 3.12
C VAL A 74 17.04 7.22 1.72
N VAL A 75 17.53 8.38 1.28
CA VAL A 75 18.07 8.57 -0.08
C VAL A 75 19.46 7.94 -0.25
N SER A 76 20.25 7.87 0.83
CA SER A 76 21.61 7.33 0.79
C SER A 76 21.60 5.84 1.09
N ASP A 77 21.97 5.02 0.10
CA ASP A 77 22.15 3.57 0.27
C ASP A 77 23.21 3.23 1.32
N GLU A 78 24.24 4.07 1.45
CA GLU A 78 25.24 3.94 2.52
C GLU A 78 24.59 4.11 3.90
N ALA A 79 23.76 5.14 4.08
CA ALA A 79 23.06 5.35 5.34
C ALA A 79 22.06 4.23 5.65
N VAL A 80 21.39 3.66 4.64
CA VAL A 80 20.57 2.45 4.78
C VAL A 80 21.42 1.28 5.26
N GLY A 81 22.59 1.06 4.63
CA GLY A 81 23.54 0.01 5.02
C GLY A 81 24.10 0.18 6.43
N LEU A 82 24.15 1.41 6.95
CA LEU A 82 24.53 1.73 8.32
C LEU A 82 23.36 1.68 9.32
N GLY A 83 22.13 1.37 8.86
CA GLY A 83 20.97 1.13 9.72
C GLY A 83 19.99 2.30 9.87
N LEU A 84 20.13 3.39 9.11
CA LEU A 84 19.23 4.56 9.26
C LEU A 84 17.76 4.26 8.89
N ALA A 85 17.52 3.21 8.11
CA ALA A 85 16.17 2.74 7.76
C ALA A 85 15.52 1.88 8.86
N GLU A 86 16.28 1.47 9.89
CA GLU A 86 15.75 0.76 11.04
C GLU A 86 15.10 1.76 12.00
N THR A 87 13.80 1.59 12.25
CA THR A 87 13.04 2.53 13.08
C THR A 87 13.10 2.17 14.55
N LEU A 88 12.87 3.16 15.40
CA LEU A 88 12.75 2.93 16.84
C LEU A 88 11.62 1.93 17.17
N LEU A 89 10.52 1.95 16.40
CA LEU A 89 9.44 1.00 16.57
C LEU A 89 9.91 -0.44 16.27
N ALA A 90 10.61 -0.66 15.15
CA ALA A 90 11.14 -1.98 14.82
C ALA A 90 12.08 -2.51 15.92
N ARG A 91 13.00 -1.67 16.39
CA ARG A 91 13.91 -2.02 17.50
C ARG A 91 13.16 -2.31 18.80
N ALA A 92 12.13 -1.53 19.11
CA ALA A 92 11.30 -1.74 20.30
C ALA A 92 10.53 -3.07 20.23
N VAL A 93 10.09 -3.48 19.04
CA VAL A 93 9.50 -4.81 18.83
C VAL A 93 10.48 -5.91 19.21
N ASP A 94 11.71 -5.83 18.69
CA ASP A 94 12.75 -6.84 18.96
C ASP A 94 13.21 -6.85 20.42
N TRP A 95 13.36 -5.68 21.04
CA TRP A 95 13.87 -5.57 22.42
C TRP A 95 12.87 -5.96 23.49
N TYR A 96 11.60 -5.61 23.28
CA TYR A 96 10.59 -5.73 24.33
C TYR A 96 9.59 -6.84 24.07
N GLY A 97 9.31 -7.16 22.80
CA GLY A 97 8.29 -8.14 22.42
C GLY A 97 7.00 -7.97 23.24
N ASP A 98 6.42 -9.09 23.69
CA ASP A 98 5.17 -9.11 24.45
C ASP A 98 5.23 -8.40 25.81
N ARG A 99 6.40 -7.94 26.27
CA ARG A 99 6.48 -7.12 27.50
C ARG A 99 5.88 -5.73 27.31
N ALA A 100 5.96 -5.17 26.10
CA ALA A 100 5.51 -3.80 25.82
C ALA A 100 4.80 -3.64 24.47
N VAL A 101 4.90 -4.61 23.57
CA VAL A 101 4.31 -4.56 22.22
C VAL A 101 2.94 -5.23 22.26
N ARG A 102 1.95 -4.59 21.64
CA ARG A 102 0.60 -5.15 21.49
C ARG A 102 0.18 -5.02 20.03
N MET A 103 -0.07 -6.15 19.39
CA MET A 103 -0.64 -6.18 18.04
C MET A 103 -2.17 -6.04 18.13
N LEU A 104 -2.73 -5.11 17.36
CA LEU A 104 -4.17 -5.11 17.09
C LEU A 104 -4.45 -6.22 16.08
N ASN A 105 -5.16 -7.27 16.52
CA ASN A 105 -5.26 -8.53 15.80
C ASN A 105 -6.58 -8.75 15.06
N VAL A 106 -7.44 -7.74 14.96
CA VAL A 106 -8.70 -7.79 14.18
C VAL A 106 -8.71 -6.67 13.16
N GLN A 107 -8.81 -7.02 11.88
CA GLN A 107 -8.93 -6.07 10.78
C GLN A 107 -10.40 -5.86 10.37
N TYR A 108 -10.72 -4.63 9.95
CA TYR A 108 -12.07 -4.17 9.62
C TYR A 108 -12.18 -3.60 8.19
N ARG A 109 -11.24 -3.93 7.31
CA ARG A 109 -11.14 -3.38 5.94
C ARG A 109 -11.49 -4.41 4.88
N MET A 110 -10.67 -5.46 4.80
CA MET A 110 -10.59 -6.38 3.68
C MET A 110 -11.56 -7.56 3.84
N ASN A 111 -11.95 -8.14 2.71
CA ASN A 111 -12.47 -9.51 2.67
C ASN A 111 -11.46 -10.49 3.33
N VAL A 112 -11.98 -11.53 3.99
CA VAL A 112 -11.17 -12.55 4.69
C VAL A 112 -10.13 -13.21 3.80
N PHE A 113 -10.43 -13.48 2.53
CA PHE A 113 -9.51 -14.12 1.59
C PHE A 113 -8.25 -13.27 1.34
N ILE A 114 -8.41 -11.96 1.16
CA ILE A 114 -7.27 -11.04 0.99
C ILE A 114 -6.50 -10.91 2.33
N ALA A 115 -7.25 -10.81 3.44
CA ALA A 115 -6.69 -10.68 4.77
C ALA A 115 -5.89 -11.92 5.20
N ASP A 116 -6.36 -13.12 4.86
CA ASP A 116 -5.72 -14.40 5.21
C ASP A 116 -4.35 -14.54 4.54
N PHE A 117 -4.22 -14.12 3.28
CA PHE A 117 -2.93 -14.05 2.62
C PHE A 117 -1.97 -13.15 3.39
N ALA A 118 -2.35 -11.90 3.67
CA ALA A 118 -1.50 -10.94 4.37
C ALA A 118 -1.17 -11.46 5.79
N SER A 119 -2.18 -11.98 6.50
CA SER A 119 -2.06 -12.57 7.84
C SER A 119 -1.01 -13.66 7.86
N SER A 120 -1.14 -14.66 6.99
CA SER A 120 -0.25 -15.83 6.95
C SER A 120 1.14 -15.49 6.43
N ALA A 121 1.23 -14.67 5.38
CA ALA A 121 2.50 -14.39 4.70
C ALA A 121 3.37 -13.36 5.43
N VAL A 122 2.76 -12.46 6.20
CA VAL A 122 3.44 -11.31 6.82
C VAL A 122 3.28 -11.28 8.34
N TYR A 123 2.07 -11.53 8.87
CA TYR A 123 1.76 -11.37 10.29
C TYR A 123 1.67 -12.68 11.09
N GLY A 124 2.26 -13.77 10.58
CA GLY A 124 2.33 -15.07 11.26
C GLY A 124 0.97 -15.72 11.55
N GLY A 125 -0.08 -15.37 10.78
CA GLY A 125 -1.43 -15.89 10.96
C GLY A 125 -2.21 -15.25 12.13
N LEU A 126 -1.69 -14.18 12.73
CA LEU A 126 -2.29 -13.55 13.91
C LEU A 126 -3.35 -12.50 13.58
N LEU A 127 -3.43 -12.04 12.32
CA LEU A 127 -4.42 -11.04 11.91
C LEU A 127 -5.74 -11.73 11.55
N GLY A 128 -6.73 -11.63 12.44
CA GLY A 128 -8.10 -12.07 12.20
C GLY A 128 -8.94 -11.02 11.49
N THR A 129 -10.10 -11.44 10.98
CA THR A 129 -11.03 -10.59 10.22
C THR A 129 -12.34 -10.41 10.95
N ALA A 130 -12.82 -9.17 11.08
CA ALA A 130 -14.13 -8.88 11.65
C ALA A 130 -15.26 -9.42 10.76
N GLU A 131 -16.30 -9.99 11.38
CA GLU A 131 -17.45 -10.58 10.68
C GLU A 131 -18.12 -9.60 9.70
N ALA A 132 -18.18 -8.32 10.08
CA ALA A 132 -18.78 -7.25 9.27
C ALA A 132 -18.12 -7.05 7.89
N VAL A 133 -16.88 -7.52 7.71
CA VAL A 133 -16.15 -7.39 6.43
C VAL A 133 -15.70 -8.72 5.83
N ALA A 134 -15.78 -9.82 6.58
CA ALA A 134 -15.25 -11.13 6.20
C ALA A 134 -15.71 -11.58 4.80
N ASN A 135 -17.01 -11.41 4.51
CA ASN A 135 -17.63 -11.91 3.28
C ASN A 135 -17.88 -10.83 2.23
N ARG A 136 -17.35 -9.62 2.40
CA ARG A 136 -17.56 -8.51 1.46
C ARG A 136 -17.06 -8.86 0.06
N ARG A 137 -17.90 -8.70 -0.95
CA ARG A 137 -17.59 -8.89 -2.37
C ARG A 137 -17.78 -7.59 -3.14
N LEU A 138 -17.18 -7.52 -4.32
CA LEU A 138 -17.40 -6.40 -5.24
C LEU A 138 -18.89 -6.13 -5.51
N SER A 139 -19.68 -7.20 -5.62
CA SER A 139 -21.14 -7.15 -5.82
C SER A 139 -21.92 -6.54 -4.66
N ASP A 140 -21.30 -6.39 -3.49
CA ASP A 140 -21.95 -5.78 -2.32
C ASP A 140 -21.86 -4.23 -2.35
N LEU A 141 -21.10 -3.66 -3.30
CA LEU A 141 -21.12 -2.23 -3.54
C LEU A 141 -22.53 -1.84 -4.04
N PRO A 142 -23.24 -0.91 -3.38
CA PRO A 142 -24.65 -0.63 -3.69
C PRO A 142 -24.94 -0.23 -5.13
N SER A 143 -23.96 0.37 -5.82
CA SER A 143 -24.08 0.82 -7.21
C SER A 143 -23.56 -0.20 -8.23
N PHE A 144 -23.07 -1.35 -7.79
CA PHE A 144 -22.51 -2.36 -8.68
C PHE A 144 -23.59 -3.09 -9.48
N VAL A 145 -23.33 -3.30 -10.78
CA VAL A 145 -24.23 -3.97 -11.71
C VAL A 145 -23.50 -5.12 -12.41
N GLY A 146 -24.16 -6.29 -12.45
CA GLY A 146 -23.65 -7.50 -13.09
C GLY A 146 -23.09 -8.52 -12.10
N PRO A 147 -22.53 -9.64 -12.59
CA PRO A 147 -21.86 -10.60 -11.74
C PRO A 147 -20.54 -10.02 -11.21
N GLY A 148 -20.26 -10.27 -9.92
CA GLY A 148 -18.92 -10.06 -9.37
C GLY A 148 -17.95 -11.15 -9.83
N ASP A 149 -16.67 -10.91 -9.67
CA ASP A 149 -15.64 -11.94 -9.86
C ASP A 149 -15.81 -13.06 -8.80
N PRO A 150 -15.42 -14.31 -9.13
CA PRO A 150 -15.66 -15.47 -8.26
C PRO A 150 -14.91 -15.37 -6.92
N THR A 151 -13.74 -14.75 -6.95
CA THR A 151 -12.84 -14.53 -5.81
C THR A 151 -12.63 -13.03 -5.60
N PRO A 152 -12.36 -12.56 -4.37
CA PRO A 152 -12.10 -11.15 -4.09
C PRO A 152 -10.67 -10.72 -4.46
N LEU A 153 -9.82 -11.66 -4.85
CA LEU A 153 -8.50 -11.44 -5.45
C LEU A 153 -8.49 -12.15 -6.80
N VAL A 154 -8.05 -11.47 -7.85
CA VAL A 154 -7.81 -12.06 -9.16
C VAL A 154 -6.45 -11.60 -9.67
N ILE A 155 -5.62 -12.55 -10.12
CA ILE A 155 -4.36 -12.28 -10.79
C ILE A 155 -4.57 -12.44 -12.30
N VAL A 156 -4.10 -11.47 -13.06
CA VAL A 156 -4.07 -11.45 -14.52
C VAL A 156 -2.63 -11.66 -14.96
N ASP A 157 -2.32 -12.88 -15.41
CA ASP A 157 -0.98 -13.25 -15.85
C ASP A 157 -0.74 -12.78 -17.30
N THR A 158 0.34 -12.04 -17.48
CA THR A 158 0.78 -11.50 -18.78
C THR A 158 1.95 -12.28 -19.39
N SER A 159 2.34 -13.42 -18.79
CA SER A 159 3.42 -14.28 -19.30
C SER A 159 3.16 -14.79 -20.72
N GLY A 160 4.21 -14.79 -21.56
CA GLY A 160 4.12 -15.26 -22.95
C GLY A 160 3.27 -14.41 -23.89
N MET A 161 2.79 -13.23 -23.46
CA MET A 161 1.93 -12.36 -24.26
C MET A 161 2.72 -11.20 -24.88
N PRO A 162 2.74 -11.09 -26.23
CA PRO A 162 3.38 -9.96 -26.90
C PRO A 162 2.71 -8.62 -26.54
N GLY A 163 3.50 -7.55 -26.44
CA GLY A 163 3.01 -6.21 -26.11
C GLY A 163 2.90 -5.92 -24.61
N TYR A 164 3.34 -6.86 -23.77
CA TYR A 164 3.40 -6.72 -22.31
C TYR A 164 4.85 -6.65 -21.80
N GLU A 165 5.79 -6.25 -22.64
CA GLU A 165 7.20 -6.10 -22.27
C GLU A 165 7.45 -4.79 -21.48
N GLU A 166 8.40 -4.82 -20.55
CA GLU A 166 8.78 -3.60 -19.82
C GLU A 166 9.63 -2.66 -20.66
N SER A 167 9.39 -1.36 -20.52
CA SER A 167 10.16 -0.29 -21.16
C SER A 167 10.67 0.71 -20.12
N ALA A 168 11.80 1.35 -20.40
CA ALA A 168 12.27 2.48 -19.61
C ALA A 168 11.59 3.77 -20.13
N ALA A 169 11.06 4.59 -19.23
CA ALA A 169 10.52 5.89 -19.61
C ALA A 169 11.63 6.79 -20.16
N ALA A 170 11.29 7.64 -21.13
CA ALA A 170 12.22 8.59 -21.76
C ALA A 170 12.66 9.74 -20.82
N SER A 171 12.21 9.75 -19.56
CA SER A 171 12.55 10.78 -18.57
C SER A 171 13.94 10.56 -17.95
N ARG A 172 14.52 11.62 -17.38
CA ARG A 172 15.91 11.65 -16.84
C ARG A 172 16.19 10.60 -15.74
N ASP A 173 15.14 10.11 -15.10
CA ASP A 173 15.11 9.19 -13.97
C ASP A 173 14.87 7.72 -14.38
N GLY A 174 14.57 7.43 -15.66
CA GLY A 174 14.57 6.08 -16.21
C GLY A 174 13.57 5.10 -15.57
N SER A 175 12.47 5.60 -14.97
CA SER A 175 11.45 4.76 -14.33
C SER A 175 10.83 3.76 -15.33
N ARG A 176 10.48 2.55 -14.87
CA ARG A 176 9.89 1.52 -15.73
C ARG A 176 8.39 1.75 -15.95
N HIS A 177 7.91 1.31 -17.11
CA HIS A 177 6.48 1.22 -17.43
C HIS A 177 6.25 0.03 -18.37
N ASN A 178 4.99 -0.36 -18.50
CA ASN A 178 4.54 -1.46 -19.34
C ASN A 178 3.22 -1.04 -19.99
N GLU A 179 3.25 -0.82 -21.31
CA GLU A 179 2.10 -0.30 -22.06
C GLU A 179 0.93 -1.30 -22.10
N GLY A 180 1.21 -2.59 -22.28
CA GLY A 180 0.20 -3.65 -22.24
C GLY A 180 -0.50 -3.73 -20.88
N GLU A 181 0.27 -3.72 -19.78
CA GLU A 181 -0.33 -3.67 -18.45
C GLU A 181 -1.15 -2.40 -18.24
N ALA A 182 -0.67 -1.25 -18.72
CA ALA A 182 -1.40 0.02 -18.57
C ALA A 182 -2.74 0.01 -19.33
N ASP A 183 -2.79 -0.59 -20.52
CA ASP A 183 -4.04 -0.79 -21.28
C ASP A 183 -4.99 -1.73 -20.54
N ALA A 184 -4.49 -2.87 -20.05
CA ALA A 184 -5.29 -3.82 -19.28
C ALA A 184 -5.89 -3.18 -18.01
N VAL A 185 -5.09 -2.38 -17.28
CA VAL A 185 -5.57 -1.58 -16.14
C VAL A 185 -6.68 -0.62 -16.59
N ALA A 186 -6.44 0.15 -17.66
CA ALA A 186 -7.40 1.16 -18.13
C ALA A 186 -8.73 0.54 -18.56
N ARG A 187 -8.70 -0.60 -19.26
CA ARG A 187 -9.90 -1.37 -19.63
C ARG A 187 -10.68 -1.84 -18.40
N ARG A 188 -10.00 -2.43 -17.42
CA ARG A 188 -10.66 -2.86 -16.18
C ARG A 188 -11.26 -1.69 -15.40
N VAL A 189 -10.56 -0.57 -15.30
CA VAL A 189 -11.11 0.64 -14.68
C VAL A 189 -12.37 1.10 -15.41
N ARG A 190 -12.37 1.17 -16.74
CA ARG A 190 -13.57 1.53 -17.52
C ARG A 190 -14.70 0.53 -17.33
N GLN A 191 -14.40 -0.77 -17.26
CA GLN A 191 -15.37 -1.81 -16.99
C GLN A 191 -16.03 -1.61 -15.61
N LEU A 192 -15.23 -1.37 -14.57
CA LEU A 192 -15.73 -1.11 -13.21
C LEU A 192 -16.65 0.10 -13.15
N LEU A 193 -16.27 1.19 -13.82
CA LEU A 193 -17.09 2.39 -13.92
C LEU A 193 -18.43 2.10 -14.63
N ARG A 194 -18.42 1.32 -15.72
CA ARG A 194 -19.63 0.91 -16.44
C ARG A 194 -20.53 0.02 -15.58
N ARG A 195 -19.93 -0.86 -14.78
CA ARG A 195 -20.61 -1.67 -13.77
C ARG A 195 -20.98 -0.86 -12.52
N GLY A 196 -20.84 0.47 -12.54
CA GLY A 196 -21.36 1.37 -11.51
C GLY A 196 -20.48 1.53 -10.26
N VAL A 197 -19.24 1.03 -10.26
CA VAL A 197 -18.27 1.36 -9.19
C VAL A 197 -17.92 2.85 -9.26
N PRO A 198 -18.09 3.63 -8.18
CA PRO A 198 -17.71 5.04 -8.21
C PRO A 198 -16.21 5.22 -8.43
N ALA A 199 -15.79 6.18 -9.27
CA ALA A 199 -14.38 6.44 -9.53
C ALA A 199 -13.56 6.67 -8.24
N ALA A 200 -14.16 7.33 -7.25
CA ALA A 200 -13.54 7.59 -5.95
C ALA A 200 -13.27 6.32 -5.12
N GLU A 201 -13.95 5.21 -5.40
CA GLU A 201 -13.75 3.89 -4.78
C GLU A 201 -12.74 3.03 -5.54
N ILE A 202 -12.16 3.52 -6.64
CA ILE A 202 -11.15 2.81 -7.42
C ILE A 202 -9.78 3.42 -7.15
N GLY A 203 -8.84 2.57 -6.73
CA GLY A 203 -7.42 2.90 -6.66
C GLY A 203 -6.62 2.08 -7.67
N VAL A 204 -5.67 2.71 -8.35
CA VAL A 204 -4.65 2.04 -9.12
C VAL A 204 -3.30 2.25 -8.44
N ILE A 205 -2.60 1.17 -8.15
CA ILE A 205 -1.30 1.17 -7.51
C ILE A 205 -0.27 0.58 -8.45
N SER A 206 0.91 1.19 -8.54
CA SER A 206 2.07 0.58 -9.18
C SER A 206 3.35 0.99 -8.46
N PRO A 207 4.39 0.13 -8.36
CA PRO A 207 5.66 0.52 -7.74
C PRO A 207 6.42 1.60 -8.53
N TYR A 208 6.10 1.80 -9.81
CA TYR A 208 6.89 2.62 -10.73
C TYR A 208 6.17 3.92 -11.12
N ALA A 209 6.85 5.06 -10.92
CA ALA A 209 6.32 6.37 -11.27
C ALA A 209 6.03 6.53 -12.78
N GLY A 210 6.82 5.86 -13.64
CA GLY A 210 6.57 5.79 -15.08
C GLY A 210 5.20 5.19 -15.39
N GLN A 211 4.89 4.04 -14.78
CA GLN A 211 3.59 3.38 -14.92
C GLN A 211 2.44 4.22 -14.36
N VAL A 212 2.63 4.85 -13.20
CA VAL A 212 1.63 5.76 -12.61
C VAL A 212 1.30 6.90 -13.57
N THR A 213 2.31 7.49 -14.20
CA THR A 213 2.13 8.58 -15.17
C THR A 213 1.37 8.10 -16.40
N LEU A 214 1.75 6.95 -16.95
CA LEU A 214 1.11 6.35 -18.12
C LEU A 214 -0.37 6.02 -17.83
N VAL A 215 -0.66 5.28 -16.77
CA VAL A 215 -2.03 4.89 -16.44
C VAL A 215 -2.90 6.10 -16.12
N ARG A 216 -2.38 7.10 -15.41
CA ARG A 216 -3.14 8.33 -15.12
C ARG A 216 -3.62 9.04 -16.38
N ALA A 217 -2.87 8.97 -17.47
CA ALA A 217 -3.28 9.54 -18.76
C ALA A 217 -4.37 8.71 -19.46
N MET A 218 -4.56 7.44 -19.09
CA MET A 218 -5.48 6.50 -19.74
C MET A 218 -6.80 6.31 -19.00
N VAL A 219 -6.85 6.61 -17.70
CA VAL A 219 -8.05 6.44 -16.86
C VAL A 219 -8.84 7.74 -16.70
N PRO A 220 -10.18 7.66 -16.51
CA PRO A 220 -10.99 8.85 -16.27
C PRO A 220 -10.62 9.62 -14.99
N PRO A 221 -10.91 10.94 -14.93
CA PRO A 221 -10.75 11.72 -13.71
C PRO A 221 -11.53 11.13 -12.52
N GLY A 222 -11.02 11.33 -11.31
CA GLY A 222 -11.63 10.85 -10.07
C GLY A 222 -11.11 9.47 -9.61
N VAL A 223 -10.50 8.69 -10.51
CA VAL A 223 -9.76 7.47 -10.14
C VAL A 223 -8.43 7.86 -9.52
N GLU A 224 -8.11 7.26 -8.38
CA GLU A 224 -6.86 7.54 -7.68
C GLU A 224 -5.74 6.63 -8.18
N VAL A 225 -4.81 7.18 -8.96
CA VAL A 225 -3.59 6.48 -9.39
C VAL A 225 -2.42 6.95 -8.53
N SER A 226 -1.62 6.05 -7.95
CA SER A 226 -0.42 6.45 -7.18
C SER A 226 0.64 5.36 -7.13
N THR A 227 1.82 5.72 -6.64
CA THR A 227 2.81 4.71 -6.23
C THR A 227 2.37 4.02 -4.94
N VAL A 228 2.98 2.88 -4.60
CA VAL A 228 2.74 2.20 -3.32
C VAL A 228 2.96 3.17 -2.15
N ASP A 229 4.09 3.87 -2.15
CA ASP A 229 4.48 4.86 -1.15
C ASP A 229 3.45 6.01 -1.06
N GLY A 230 2.97 6.49 -2.20
CA GLY A 230 1.95 7.54 -2.27
C GLY A 230 0.53 7.08 -1.91
N PHE A 231 0.31 5.78 -1.71
CA PHE A 231 -0.98 5.19 -1.31
C PHE A 231 -1.02 4.77 0.16
N GLN A 232 0.06 4.98 0.92
CA GLN A 232 0.10 4.60 2.33
C GLN A 232 -0.94 5.36 3.16
N GLY A 233 -1.54 4.66 4.12
CA GLY A 233 -2.62 5.18 4.98
C GLY A 233 -3.96 5.34 4.26
N ARG A 234 -4.02 5.10 2.94
CA ARG A 234 -5.24 5.20 2.14
C ARG A 234 -5.85 3.81 1.94
N GLU A 235 -7.12 3.79 1.54
CA GLU A 235 -7.88 2.59 1.24
C GLU A 235 -8.93 2.90 0.17
N LYS A 236 -9.36 1.89 -0.58
CA LYS A 236 -10.38 2.01 -1.62
C LYS A 236 -11.27 0.78 -1.64
N GLY A 237 -12.49 0.94 -2.15
CA GLY A 237 -13.37 -0.18 -2.42
C GLY A 237 -12.67 -1.26 -3.26
N VAL A 238 -12.00 -0.83 -4.32
CA VAL A 238 -11.32 -1.66 -5.29
C VAL A 238 -9.89 -1.18 -5.52
N ILE A 239 -8.95 -2.12 -5.61
CA ILE A 239 -7.57 -1.84 -6.03
C ILE A 239 -7.22 -2.63 -7.29
N VAL A 240 -6.59 -1.96 -8.25
CA VAL A 240 -5.92 -2.58 -9.40
C VAL A 240 -4.41 -2.33 -9.25
N LEU A 241 -3.63 -3.39 -9.08
CA LEU A 241 -2.19 -3.36 -8.90
C LEU A 241 -1.49 -3.77 -10.20
N SER A 242 -0.67 -2.89 -10.77
CA SER A 242 0.20 -3.19 -11.93
C SER A 242 1.64 -3.37 -11.46
N LEU A 243 2.20 -4.56 -11.73
CA LEU A 243 3.53 -4.97 -11.28
C LEU A 243 4.65 -4.52 -12.23
N VAL A 244 4.34 -4.25 -13.51
CA VAL A 244 5.20 -3.66 -14.55
C VAL A 244 6.31 -4.57 -15.05
N ARG A 245 7.01 -5.25 -14.13
CA ARG A 245 8.23 -5.99 -14.46
C ARG A 245 7.92 -7.20 -15.34
N ALA A 246 8.52 -7.19 -16.53
CA ALA A 246 8.38 -8.23 -17.53
C ALA A 246 9.69 -8.39 -18.29
N ASN A 247 10.46 -9.42 -17.93
CA ASN A 247 11.80 -9.69 -18.45
C ASN A 247 12.03 -11.17 -18.74
N GLU A 248 10.99 -11.83 -19.24
CA GLU A 248 11.01 -13.20 -19.73
C GLU A 248 12.23 -13.49 -20.64
N GLY A 249 12.82 -14.68 -20.48
CA GLY A 249 14.04 -15.08 -21.18
C GLY A 249 15.35 -14.55 -20.56
N ARG A 250 15.29 -13.90 -19.40
CA ARG A 250 16.44 -13.48 -18.58
C ARG A 250 16.26 -13.91 -17.12
N PRO A 251 17.32 -13.91 -16.28
CA PRO A 251 17.15 -14.10 -14.85
C PRO A 251 16.15 -13.08 -14.29
N PRO A 252 15.18 -13.51 -13.44
CA PRO A 252 14.15 -12.62 -12.92
C PRO A 252 14.75 -11.41 -12.20
N GLU A 253 14.48 -10.23 -12.74
CA GLU A 253 14.86 -8.96 -12.12
C GLU A 253 13.60 -8.22 -11.70
N VAL A 254 13.36 -8.15 -10.39
CA VAL A 254 12.09 -7.64 -9.85
C VAL A 254 12.18 -6.19 -9.34
N GLY A 255 13.39 -5.66 -9.11
CA GLY A 255 13.61 -4.27 -8.69
C GLY A 255 12.82 -3.93 -7.41
N PHE A 256 12.03 -2.84 -7.43
CA PHE A 256 11.22 -2.38 -6.28
C PHE A 256 10.22 -3.41 -5.74
N LEU A 257 9.86 -4.42 -6.54
CA LEU A 257 8.98 -5.52 -6.12
C LEU A 257 9.67 -6.49 -5.14
N SER A 258 10.99 -6.43 -4.97
CA SER A 258 11.71 -7.26 -3.97
C SER A 258 11.39 -6.87 -2.53
N ASP A 259 10.89 -5.66 -2.31
CA ASP A 259 10.52 -5.15 -1.00
C ASP A 259 9.13 -5.69 -0.59
N ALA A 260 9.15 -6.70 0.29
CA ALA A 260 7.94 -7.31 0.82
C ALA A 260 7.02 -6.31 1.54
N ARG A 261 7.56 -5.24 2.13
CA ARG A 261 6.75 -4.22 2.81
C ARG A 261 5.89 -3.44 1.82
N ARG A 262 6.44 -3.10 0.65
CA ARG A 262 5.69 -2.45 -0.43
C ARG A 262 4.57 -3.32 -0.96
N ILE A 263 4.83 -4.60 -1.17
CA ILE A 263 3.80 -5.54 -1.62
C ILE A 263 2.72 -5.73 -0.54
N ASN A 264 3.11 -5.86 0.73
CA ASN A 264 2.16 -5.91 1.85
C ASN A 264 1.26 -4.67 1.88
N VAL A 265 1.83 -3.45 1.74
CA VAL A 265 1.02 -2.24 1.63
C VAL A 265 0.05 -2.33 0.46
N ALA A 266 0.52 -2.59 -0.76
CA ALA A 266 -0.34 -2.62 -1.96
C ALA A 266 -1.50 -3.63 -1.83
N VAL A 267 -1.23 -4.84 -1.35
CA VAL A 267 -2.22 -5.92 -1.21
C VAL A 267 -3.26 -5.62 -0.13
N THR A 268 -2.93 -4.80 0.88
CA THR A 268 -3.80 -4.51 2.03
C THR A 268 -4.61 -3.21 1.92
N ARG A 269 -4.61 -2.57 0.73
CA ARG A 269 -5.40 -1.37 0.43
C ARG A 269 -6.88 -1.58 0.04
N PRO A 270 -7.31 -2.71 -0.55
CA PRO A 270 -8.69 -2.89 -1.00
C PRO A 270 -9.65 -3.22 0.14
N LYS A 271 -10.92 -2.84 0.00
CA LYS A 271 -12.02 -3.27 0.89
C LYS A 271 -12.75 -4.51 0.34
N TYR A 272 -13.10 -4.47 -0.94
CA TYR A 272 -13.94 -5.47 -1.59
C TYR A 272 -13.19 -6.34 -2.59
N HIS A 273 -12.25 -5.77 -3.34
CA HIS A 273 -11.61 -6.50 -4.44
C HIS A 273 -10.18 -6.04 -4.77
N LEU A 274 -9.32 -6.99 -5.10
CA LEU A 274 -7.95 -6.78 -5.58
C LEU A 274 -7.77 -7.44 -6.95
N TRP A 275 -7.41 -6.65 -7.97
CA TRP A 275 -6.81 -7.18 -9.19
C TRP A 275 -5.31 -6.96 -9.17
N VAL A 276 -4.55 -7.98 -9.55
CA VAL A 276 -3.09 -7.89 -9.73
C VAL A 276 -2.76 -8.24 -11.17
N ILE A 277 -2.07 -7.37 -11.89
CA ILE A 277 -1.67 -7.57 -13.28
C ILE A 277 -0.14 -7.62 -13.32
N GLY A 278 0.42 -8.69 -13.88
CA GLY A 278 1.86 -8.82 -14.04
C GLY A 278 2.31 -10.15 -14.63
N GLN A 279 3.58 -10.20 -15.02
CA GLN A 279 4.18 -11.36 -15.65
C GLN A 279 4.68 -12.35 -14.60
N ALA A 280 3.95 -13.46 -14.40
CA ALA A 280 4.27 -14.49 -13.41
C ALA A 280 5.73 -14.98 -13.50
N THR A 281 6.24 -15.21 -14.71
CA THR A 281 7.62 -15.71 -14.96
C THR A 281 8.71 -14.78 -14.43
N THR A 282 8.42 -13.47 -14.31
CA THR A 282 9.33 -12.48 -13.73
C THR A 282 9.04 -12.24 -12.25
N VAL A 283 7.79 -11.91 -11.90
CA VAL A 283 7.47 -11.36 -10.58
C VAL A 283 7.51 -12.40 -9.46
N ARG A 284 7.36 -13.69 -9.78
CA ARG A 284 7.58 -14.79 -8.83
C ARG A 284 9.06 -14.94 -8.40
N GLY A 285 9.98 -14.15 -8.97
CA GLY A 285 11.32 -13.97 -8.42
C GLY A 285 11.34 -13.22 -7.07
N ALA A 286 10.27 -12.51 -6.71
CA ALA A 286 10.13 -11.86 -5.40
C ALA A 286 9.40 -12.79 -4.41
N PRO A 287 9.95 -13.09 -3.22
CA PRO A 287 9.40 -14.11 -2.33
C PRO A 287 7.94 -13.91 -1.90
N LEU A 288 7.52 -12.68 -1.62
CA LEU A 288 6.13 -12.43 -1.20
C LEU A 288 5.15 -12.51 -2.39
N LEU A 289 5.58 -12.15 -3.59
CA LEU A 289 4.77 -12.31 -4.80
C LEU A 289 4.67 -13.77 -5.21
N ASP A 290 5.73 -14.57 -5.09
CA ASP A 290 5.62 -16.02 -5.33
C ASP A 290 4.58 -16.67 -4.42
N LYS A 291 4.57 -16.31 -3.13
CA LYS A 291 3.52 -16.74 -2.19
C LYS A 291 2.12 -16.26 -2.61
N LEU A 292 1.98 -15.02 -3.10
CA LEU A 292 0.69 -14.48 -3.56
C LEU A 292 0.17 -15.24 -4.78
N PHE A 293 1.05 -15.52 -5.74
CA PHE A 293 0.71 -16.28 -6.93
C PHE A 293 0.34 -17.73 -6.56
N ALA A 294 1.12 -18.40 -5.70
CA ALA A 294 0.76 -19.73 -5.22
C ALA A 294 -0.59 -19.76 -4.50
N TYR A 295 -0.86 -18.76 -3.64
CA TYR A 295 -2.14 -18.63 -2.94
C TYR A 295 -3.32 -18.42 -3.89
N ALA A 296 -3.14 -17.61 -4.94
CA ALA A 296 -4.15 -17.40 -5.96
C ALA A 296 -4.36 -18.65 -6.84
N GLU A 297 -3.30 -19.39 -7.14
CA GLU A 297 -3.32 -20.63 -7.92
C GLU A 297 -4.14 -21.72 -7.21
N GLU A 298 -3.94 -21.90 -5.90
CA GLU A 298 -4.72 -22.83 -5.08
C GLU A 298 -6.23 -22.52 -5.05
N ALA A 299 -6.59 -21.26 -5.28
CA ALA A 299 -7.96 -20.77 -5.27
C ALA A 299 -8.59 -20.61 -6.67
N ASP A 300 -7.90 -21.04 -7.74
CA ASP A 300 -8.32 -20.84 -9.14
C ASP A 300 -8.58 -19.35 -9.47
N ALA A 301 -7.76 -18.48 -8.89
CA ALA A 301 -7.87 -17.02 -8.97
C ALA A 301 -6.86 -16.39 -9.94
N ILE A 302 -6.27 -17.18 -10.85
CA ILE A 302 -5.35 -16.71 -11.89
C ILE A 302 -6.01 -16.89 -13.26
N VAL A 303 -6.06 -15.82 -14.04
CA VAL A 303 -6.52 -15.84 -15.42
C VAL A 303 -5.43 -15.32 -16.35
N SER A 304 -5.40 -15.81 -17.58
CA SER A 304 -4.55 -15.21 -18.61
C SER A 304 -5.08 -13.83 -19.00
N VAL A 305 -4.18 -12.92 -19.37
CA VAL A 305 -4.61 -11.60 -19.89
C VAL A 305 -5.44 -11.70 -21.16
N GLY A 306 -5.23 -12.74 -21.99
CA GLY A 306 -6.08 -12.99 -23.16
C GLY A 306 -7.55 -13.24 -22.80
N GLN A 307 -7.80 -14.09 -21.78
CA GLN A 307 -9.14 -14.32 -21.25
C GLN A 307 -9.73 -13.05 -20.64
N PHE A 308 -8.93 -12.34 -19.83
CA PHE A 308 -9.33 -11.08 -19.22
C PHE A 308 -9.75 -10.01 -20.23
N LEU A 309 -9.02 -9.87 -21.33
CA LEU A 309 -9.34 -8.92 -22.40
C LEU A 309 -10.59 -9.34 -23.17
N ALA A 310 -10.76 -10.63 -23.45
CA ALA A 310 -11.96 -11.13 -24.11
C ALA A 310 -13.23 -10.84 -23.30
N ASP A 311 -13.17 -11.01 -21.98
CA ASP A 311 -14.28 -10.69 -21.07
C ASP A 311 -14.57 -9.18 -21.03
N ALA A 312 -13.52 -8.34 -21.07
CA ALA A 312 -13.67 -6.89 -21.09
C ALA A 312 -14.28 -6.36 -22.41
N ASP A 313 -13.87 -6.94 -23.53
CA ASP A 313 -14.31 -6.56 -24.88
C ASP A 313 -15.74 -7.05 -25.16
N ALA A 314 -16.12 -8.23 -24.66
CA ALA A 314 -17.49 -8.74 -24.75
C ALA A 314 -18.53 -7.82 -24.07
N GLU A 315 -18.11 -7.01 -23.10
CA GLU A 315 -18.97 -6.01 -22.46
C GLU A 315 -18.99 -4.66 -23.17
N GLU A 316 -18.04 -4.39 -24.07
CA GLU A 316 -18.04 -3.19 -24.92
C GLU A 316 -18.93 -3.32 -26.16
N ALA A 317 -19.20 -4.54 -26.61
CA ALA A 317 -20.07 -4.85 -27.76
C ALA A 317 -21.57 -4.83 -27.40
#